data_AF-A0A6V7QG56-F1
#
_entry.id   AF-A0A6V7QG56-F1
#
_cell.length_a   1.000
_cell.length_b   1.000
_cell.length_c   1.000
_cell.angle_alpha   90.00
_cell.angle_beta   90.00
_cell.angle_gamma   90.00
#
_symmetry.space_group_name_H-M   'P 1'
#
loop_
_entity.id
_entity.type
_entity.pdbx_description
1 polymer ?
#
loop_
_entity_poly.entity_id
_entity_poly.type
_entity_poly.pdbx_seq_one_letter_code
_entity_poly.pdbx_strand_id
1 'polypeptide(L)'
;MVIPVIDFSKLEGEERAETMAQIANGCEEWGFFQLVNHGIPVELLERVKKVCAECYKLREEGFKESKPVQMMKEIVDREGEGLAVKELDDMDWEDVFTLQDDNQWPSNPPEFKETMMEYRRELKKLAEKMLEIMEENLGLEKDIMKGAFTSGDDYAPFFGTKVSHYPPCPRPDLATGLRAHTDAGGVILLFQDDEVSGLQILKDGRWVDVQPLADAIVINTGDQIEVISNGRYKSVWHRVLATRDGNRRSIASFYNPALEATIGPAANAAAAYPTFAFGDYMDVYVKQKFQPKQPRFDAMAKVPTPYLVIHCITETPKLLKEAPLHLSLTVFSLIMAIPVIDFSKLDGDERTQTLAQIANACEEWGFFQLVNHGIPIELLERVKKVCSECYKLREEEFRRSNPVVQLNKLADQEGEGHSFEKLDNVDWEDVFFLQDDNQWPSNPLSSSKPPNPIPPHDSIIV
;
A
#
# COMPACT_ATOMS: atom_id res chain seq x y z
N MET A 1 -16.27 13.68 26.25
CA MET A 1 -15.92 14.10 24.88
C MET A 1 -16.73 13.23 23.94
N VAL A 2 -17.33 13.80 22.90
CA VAL A 2 -18.19 13.07 21.95
C VAL A 2 -17.66 13.36 20.56
N ILE A 3 -17.57 12.33 19.70
CA ILE A 3 -17.10 12.49 18.33
C ILE A 3 -18.06 13.42 17.57
N PRO A 4 -17.55 14.36 16.76
CA PRO A 4 -18.38 15.26 15.96
C PRO A 4 -19.32 14.50 15.02
N VAL A 5 -20.56 14.99 14.91
CA VAL A 5 -21.55 14.52 13.93
C VAL A 5 -21.87 15.69 13.00
N ILE A 6 -21.70 15.48 11.70
CA ILE A 6 -21.77 16.52 10.68
C ILE A 6 -22.86 16.16 9.69
N ASP A 7 -23.77 17.10 9.44
CA ASP A 7 -24.81 16.98 8.43
C ASP A 7 -24.23 17.30 7.05
N PHE A 8 -23.96 16.25 6.27
CA PHE A 8 -23.27 16.38 4.99
C PHE A 8 -24.12 17.04 3.91
N SER A 9 -25.46 17.02 4.05
CA SER A 9 -26.37 17.64 3.08
C SER A 9 -26.25 19.15 3.01
N LYS A 10 -25.68 19.77 4.05
CA LYS A 10 -25.49 21.23 4.16
C LYS A 10 -24.36 21.78 3.31
N LEU A 11 -23.57 20.92 2.66
CA LEU A 11 -22.48 21.35 1.76
C LEU A 11 -22.95 22.05 0.48
N GLU A 12 -24.19 21.83 0.06
CA GLU A 12 -24.74 22.38 -1.19
C GLU A 12 -25.66 23.60 -0.95
N GLY A 13 -25.55 24.25 0.21
CA GLY A 13 -26.45 25.34 0.62
C GLY A 13 -25.76 26.51 1.34
N GLU A 14 -26.58 27.36 1.97
CA GLU A 14 -26.11 28.56 2.70
C GLU A 14 -25.19 28.21 3.89
N GLU A 15 -25.35 27.01 4.46
CA GLU A 15 -24.57 26.50 5.59
C GLU A 15 -23.25 25.82 5.16
N ARG A 16 -22.86 25.90 3.88
CA ARG A 16 -21.65 25.25 3.36
C ARG A 16 -20.40 25.64 4.14
N ALA A 17 -20.19 26.94 4.38
CA ALA A 17 -18.97 27.43 5.04
C ALA A 17 -18.83 26.88 6.46
N GLU A 18 -19.92 26.80 7.22
CA GLU A 18 -19.94 26.21 8.56
C GLU A 18 -19.66 24.71 8.50
N THR A 19 -20.29 24.01 7.56
CA THR A 19 -20.10 22.56 7.37
C THR A 19 -18.66 22.22 6.98
N MET A 20 -18.05 23.00 6.08
CA MET A 20 -16.63 22.87 5.72
C MET A 20 -15.71 23.07 6.92
N ALA A 21 -15.99 24.07 7.77
CA ALA A 21 -15.24 24.33 8.99
C ALA A 21 -15.39 23.19 10.03
N GLN A 22 -16.57 22.61 10.16
CA GLN A 22 -16.80 21.43 11.01
C GLN A 22 -15.98 20.24 10.53
N ILE A 23 -15.90 20.01 9.21
CA ILE A 23 -15.09 18.94 8.62
C ILE A 23 -13.60 19.21 8.86
N ALA A 24 -13.12 20.43 8.60
CA ALA A 24 -11.73 20.81 8.86
C ALA A 24 -11.34 20.55 10.33
N ASN A 25 -12.19 21.00 11.27
CA ASN A 25 -12.00 20.74 12.70
C ASN A 25 -12.06 19.24 13.04
N GLY A 26 -12.93 18.46 12.40
CA GLY A 26 -12.97 17.01 12.52
C GLY A 26 -11.64 16.36 12.11
N CYS A 27 -11.01 16.84 11.04
CA CYS A 27 -9.71 16.35 10.59
C CYS A 27 -8.54 16.82 11.47
N GLU A 28 -8.51 18.10 11.88
CA GLU A 28 -7.40 18.71 12.63
C GLU A 28 -7.38 18.31 14.11
N GLU A 29 -8.54 18.30 14.77
CA GLU A 29 -8.62 18.12 16.24
C GLU A 29 -8.95 16.69 16.66
N TRP A 30 -9.64 15.94 15.80
CA TRP A 30 -10.17 14.61 16.12
C TRP A 30 -9.57 13.49 15.27
N GLY A 31 -9.25 13.76 14.00
CA GLY A 31 -8.95 12.73 13.00
C GLY A 31 -10.12 11.79 12.70
N PHE A 32 -11.29 12.03 13.32
CA PHE A 32 -12.50 11.21 13.27
C PHE A 32 -13.75 12.10 13.38
N PHE A 33 -14.78 11.80 12.61
CA PHE A 33 -16.12 12.38 12.73
C PHE A 33 -17.15 11.46 12.08
N GLN A 34 -18.43 11.69 12.33
CA GLN A 34 -19.53 10.95 11.70
C GLN A 34 -20.27 11.85 10.72
N LEU A 35 -20.59 11.31 9.55
CA LEU A 35 -21.47 11.96 8.59
C LEU A 35 -22.88 11.39 8.70
N VAL A 36 -23.87 12.28 8.71
CA VAL A 36 -25.29 11.96 8.46
C VAL A 36 -25.72 12.66 7.18
N ASN A 37 -26.81 12.19 6.56
CA ASN A 37 -27.32 12.72 5.29
C ASN A 37 -26.24 12.76 4.18
N HIS A 38 -25.36 11.75 4.16
CA HIS A 38 -24.23 11.64 3.21
C HIS A 38 -24.64 11.19 1.79
N GLY A 39 -25.93 10.98 1.54
CA GLY A 39 -26.46 10.66 0.20
C GLY A 39 -26.45 9.18 -0.18
N ILE A 40 -25.98 8.27 0.69
CA ILE A 40 -26.13 6.83 0.47
C ILE A 40 -27.56 6.45 0.89
N PRO A 41 -28.34 5.74 0.04
CA PRO A 41 -29.72 5.38 0.38
C PRO A 41 -29.80 4.51 1.64
N VAL A 42 -30.72 4.85 2.55
CA VAL A 42 -30.95 4.08 3.78
C VAL A 42 -31.34 2.63 3.46
N GLU A 43 -32.12 2.41 2.40
CA GLU A 43 -32.50 1.08 1.94
C GLU A 43 -31.28 0.25 1.50
N LEU A 44 -30.22 0.88 0.99
CA LEU A 44 -28.97 0.19 0.66
C LEU A 44 -28.20 -0.16 1.94
N LEU A 45 -28.13 0.75 2.91
CA LEU A 45 -27.51 0.48 4.22
C LEU A 45 -28.19 -0.70 4.92
N GLU A 46 -29.52 -0.77 4.91
CA GLU A 46 -30.28 -1.89 5.48
C GLU A 46 -29.99 -3.22 4.76
N ARG A 47 -29.91 -3.22 3.42
CA ARG A 47 -29.47 -4.41 2.68
C ARG A 47 -28.06 -4.85 3.08
N VAL A 48 -27.14 -3.89 3.22
CA VAL A 48 -25.75 -4.15 3.66
C VAL A 48 -25.73 -4.76 5.06
N LYS A 49 -26.48 -4.20 6.03
CA LYS A 49 -26.62 -4.77 7.38
C LYS A 49 -27.09 -6.23 7.31
N LYS A 50 -28.13 -6.50 6.51
CA LYS A 50 -28.71 -7.84 6.32
C LYS A 50 -27.69 -8.83 5.76
N VAL A 51 -27.08 -8.54 4.61
CA VAL A 51 -26.20 -9.50 3.92
C VAL A 51 -24.92 -9.77 4.71
N CYS A 52 -24.38 -8.77 5.42
CA CYS A 52 -23.21 -8.96 6.28
C CYS A 52 -23.54 -9.79 7.53
N ALA A 53 -24.70 -9.59 8.15
CA ALA A 53 -25.14 -10.39 9.29
C ALA A 53 -25.41 -11.85 8.89
N GLU A 54 -26.02 -12.08 7.72
CA GLU A 54 -26.22 -13.44 7.18
C GLU A 54 -24.89 -14.12 6.83
N CYS A 55 -23.94 -13.39 6.24
CA CYS A 55 -22.60 -13.89 5.98
C CYS A 55 -21.87 -14.30 7.27
N TYR A 56 -21.99 -13.49 8.34
CA TYR A 56 -21.43 -13.83 9.65
C TYR A 56 -22.04 -15.11 10.23
N LYS A 57 -23.37 -15.30 10.17
CA LYS A 57 -24.02 -16.53 10.66
C LYS A 57 -23.45 -17.80 10.02
N LEU A 58 -23.04 -17.73 8.75
CA LEU A 58 -22.41 -18.84 8.05
C LEU A 58 -20.96 -19.10 8.51
N ARG A 59 -20.30 -18.09 9.08
CA ARG A 59 -18.91 -18.14 9.56
C ARG A 59 -18.79 -18.35 11.07
N GLU A 60 -19.87 -18.17 11.82
CA GLU A 60 -19.87 -18.19 13.28
C GLU A 60 -19.27 -19.48 13.85
N GLU A 61 -19.62 -20.64 13.31
CA GLU A 61 -19.05 -21.92 13.74
C GLU A 61 -17.54 -21.99 13.46
N GLY A 62 -17.09 -21.51 12.30
CA GLY A 62 -15.66 -21.41 11.99
C GLY A 62 -14.91 -20.47 12.95
N PHE A 63 -15.55 -19.38 13.37
CA PHE A 63 -14.97 -18.49 14.39
C PHE A 63 -14.86 -19.18 15.76
N LYS A 64 -15.84 -20.01 16.17
CA LYS A 64 -15.79 -20.77 17.44
C LYS A 64 -14.64 -21.77 17.51
N GLU A 65 -14.15 -22.19 16.35
CA GLU A 65 -12.98 -23.07 16.17
C GLU A 65 -11.68 -22.29 15.92
N SER A 66 -11.72 -20.96 15.83
CA SER A 66 -10.54 -20.15 15.55
C SER A 66 -9.52 -20.14 16.69
N LYS A 67 -8.26 -19.84 16.34
CA LYS A 67 -7.15 -19.77 17.29
C LYS A 67 -7.40 -18.81 18.48
N PRO A 68 -7.92 -17.56 18.30
CA PRO A 68 -8.24 -16.69 19.43
C PRO A 68 -9.22 -17.33 20.42
N VAL A 69 -10.24 -18.02 19.92
CA VAL A 69 -11.25 -18.67 20.75
C VAL A 69 -10.67 -19.88 21.50
N GLN A 70 -9.84 -20.69 20.84
CA GLN A 70 -9.16 -21.81 21.49
C GLN A 70 -8.25 -21.34 22.62
N MET A 71 -7.41 -20.33 22.38
CA MET A 71 -6.53 -19.77 23.42
C MET A 71 -7.31 -19.15 24.57
N MET A 72 -8.44 -18.50 24.29
CA MET A 72 -9.32 -17.96 25.34
C MET A 72 -9.96 -19.06 26.20
N LYS A 73 -10.34 -20.20 25.61
CA LYS A 73 -10.82 -21.36 26.37
C LYS A 73 -9.74 -21.88 27.32
N GLU A 74 -8.52 -22.06 26.83
CA GLU A 74 -7.37 -22.47 27.66
C GLU A 74 -7.09 -21.48 28.81
N ILE A 75 -7.19 -20.18 28.55
CA ILE A 75 -7.05 -19.15 29.58
C ILE A 75 -8.13 -19.29 30.66
N VAL A 76 -9.39 -19.44 30.26
CA VAL A 76 -10.52 -19.59 31.20
C VAL A 76 -10.40 -20.88 32.03
N ASP A 77 -10.00 -21.99 31.40
CA ASP A 77 -9.81 -23.27 32.09
C ASP A 77 -8.70 -23.17 33.14
N ARG A 78 -7.56 -22.57 32.77
CA ARG A 78 -6.43 -22.34 33.70
C ARG A 78 -6.80 -21.43 34.87
N GLU A 79 -7.58 -20.39 34.63
CA GLU A 79 -8.10 -19.55 35.72
C GLU A 79 -9.02 -20.35 36.65
N GLY A 80 -9.89 -21.21 36.10
CA GLY A 80 -10.76 -22.10 36.87
C GLY A 80 -9.97 -23.07 37.76
N GLU A 81 -8.76 -23.45 37.36
CA GLU A 81 -7.81 -24.24 38.15
C GLU A 81 -7.02 -23.40 39.18
N GLY A 82 -7.25 -22.09 39.25
CA GLY A 82 -6.56 -21.16 40.15
C GLY A 82 -5.14 -20.78 39.69
N LEU A 83 -4.81 -21.00 38.41
CA LEU A 83 -3.51 -20.67 37.84
C LEU A 83 -3.47 -19.22 37.33
N ALA A 84 -2.28 -18.63 37.31
CA ALA A 84 -2.07 -17.30 36.73
C ALA A 84 -2.28 -17.32 35.21
N VAL A 85 -3.08 -16.39 34.69
CA VAL A 85 -3.37 -16.22 33.27
C VAL A 85 -2.66 -15.00 32.68
N LYS A 86 -2.45 -15.00 31.37
CA LYS A 86 -1.88 -13.88 30.61
C LYS A 86 -2.95 -13.32 29.69
N GLU A 87 -2.92 -12.01 29.48
CA GLU A 87 -3.68 -11.34 28.42
C GLU A 87 -3.28 -11.86 27.04
N LEU A 88 -4.26 -11.87 26.13
CA LEU A 88 -4.12 -12.19 24.71
C LEU A 88 -3.77 -10.90 23.95
N ASP A 89 -2.48 -10.57 23.94
CA ASP A 89 -1.93 -9.29 23.47
C ASP A 89 -1.37 -9.35 22.03
N ASP A 90 -1.18 -10.55 21.49
CA ASP A 90 -0.62 -10.80 20.16
C ASP A 90 -1.67 -11.13 19.08
N MET A 91 -2.95 -11.22 19.46
CA MET A 91 -4.08 -11.57 18.59
C MET A 91 -5.29 -10.66 18.81
N ASP A 92 -6.16 -10.61 17.80
CA ASP A 92 -7.37 -9.77 17.80
C ASP A 92 -8.61 -10.68 17.91
N TRP A 93 -9.57 -10.33 18.77
CA TRP A 93 -10.84 -11.04 18.92
C TRP A 93 -11.83 -10.60 17.83
N GLU A 94 -11.57 -11.05 16.60
CA GLU A 94 -12.23 -10.55 15.40
C GLU A 94 -12.49 -11.68 14.39
N ASP A 95 -13.73 -11.78 13.90
CA ASP A 95 -14.04 -12.51 12.67
C ASP A 95 -13.98 -11.53 11.48
N VAL A 96 -13.15 -11.82 10.48
CA VAL A 96 -12.89 -10.87 9.38
C VAL A 96 -12.75 -11.53 8.01
N PHE A 97 -13.22 -10.83 6.98
CA PHE A 97 -12.76 -11.00 5.60
C PHE A 97 -12.62 -9.66 4.89
N THR A 98 -11.96 -9.69 3.73
CA THR A 98 -11.73 -8.53 2.89
C THR A 98 -12.38 -8.69 1.53
N LEU A 99 -12.87 -7.58 0.99
CA LEU A 99 -13.39 -7.45 -0.36
C LEU A 99 -12.49 -6.50 -1.13
N GLN A 100 -11.95 -6.98 -2.24
CA GLN A 100 -11.11 -6.23 -3.18
C GLN A 100 -11.70 -6.40 -4.59
N ASP A 101 -11.21 -5.66 -5.57
CA ASP A 101 -11.78 -5.75 -6.93
C ASP A 101 -11.34 -7.03 -7.66
N ASP A 102 -10.25 -7.67 -7.21
CA ASP A 102 -9.59 -8.83 -7.80
C ASP A 102 -9.78 -10.15 -7.02
N ASN A 103 -10.34 -10.10 -5.80
CA ASN A 103 -10.50 -11.29 -4.96
C ASN A 103 -11.88 -11.97 -5.10
N GLN A 104 -11.97 -13.22 -4.65
CA GLN A 104 -13.24 -13.94 -4.60
C GLN A 104 -14.07 -13.48 -3.40
N TRP A 105 -15.33 -13.13 -3.65
CA TRP A 105 -16.26 -12.67 -2.61
C TRP A 105 -17.17 -13.81 -2.17
N PRO A 106 -17.77 -13.72 -0.96
CA PRO A 106 -18.84 -14.62 -0.56
C PRO A 106 -19.95 -14.69 -1.61
N SER A 107 -20.34 -15.91 -1.98
CA SER A 107 -21.47 -16.20 -2.86
C SER A 107 -22.79 -16.43 -2.10
N ASN A 108 -22.71 -16.54 -0.77
CA ASN A 108 -23.85 -16.68 0.12
C ASN A 108 -23.77 -15.59 1.22
N PRO A 109 -24.87 -14.83 1.47
CA PRO A 109 -26.16 -14.92 0.78
C PRO A 109 -26.11 -14.51 -0.70
N PRO A 110 -27.03 -14.96 -1.58
CA PRO A 110 -26.99 -14.69 -3.02
C PRO A 110 -26.92 -13.20 -3.38
N GLU A 111 -27.55 -12.34 -2.58
CA GLU A 111 -27.60 -10.90 -2.77
C GLU A 111 -26.33 -10.18 -2.28
N PHE A 112 -25.40 -10.89 -1.63
CA PHE A 112 -24.21 -10.30 -0.99
C PHE A 112 -23.37 -9.51 -2.00
N LYS A 113 -23.02 -10.15 -3.13
CA LYS A 113 -22.11 -9.57 -4.11
C LYS A 113 -22.70 -8.30 -4.73
N GLU A 114 -23.93 -8.36 -5.21
CA GLU A 114 -24.61 -7.21 -5.82
C GLU A 114 -24.75 -6.04 -4.84
N THR A 115 -25.24 -6.33 -3.61
CA THR A 115 -25.40 -5.33 -2.56
C THR A 115 -24.09 -4.65 -2.20
N MET A 116 -23.02 -5.43 -1.98
CA MET A 116 -21.71 -4.89 -1.60
C MET A 116 -21.04 -4.16 -2.76
N MET A 117 -21.26 -4.56 -4.02
CA MET A 117 -20.78 -3.81 -5.20
C MET A 117 -21.45 -2.43 -5.29
N GLU A 118 -22.78 -2.38 -5.11
CA GLU A 118 -23.54 -1.12 -5.10
C GLU A 118 -23.05 -0.20 -3.98
N TYR A 119 -22.92 -0.74 -2.77
CA TYR A 119 -22.45 -0.01 -1.59
C TYR A 119 -21.03 0.54 -1.77
N ARG A 120 -20.08 -0.29 -2.22
CA ARG A 120 -18.69 0.12 -2.46
C ARG A 120 -18.61 1.24 -3.51
N ARG A 121 -19.47 1.23 -4.52
CA ARG A 121 -19.53 2.31 -5.52
C ARG A 121 -19.99 3.63 -4.92
N GLU A 122 -20.98 3.64 -4.04
CA GLU A 122 -21.41 4.87 -3.36
C GLU A 122 -20.35 5.37 -2.37
N LEU A 123 -19.65 4.47 -1.65
CA LEU A 123 -18.54 4.86 -0.78
C LEU A 123 -17.33 5.41 -1.55
N LYS A 124 -16.99 4.88 -2.74
CA LYS A 124 -15.92 5.44 -3.59
C LYS A 124 -16.23 6.91 -3.93
N LYS A 125 -17.47 7.23 -4.31
CA LYS A 125 -17.89 8.62 -4.58
C LYS A 125 -17.76 9.51 -3.34
N LEU A 126 -18.19 9.01 -2.17
CA LEU A 126 -18.09 9.75 -0.92
C LEU A 126 -16.63 9.99 -0.54
N ALA A 127 -15.75 9.01 -0.72
CA ALA A 127 -14.31 9.14 -0.46
C ALA A 127 -13.66 10.21 -1.35
N GLU A 128 -13.96 10.20 -2.65
CA GLU A 128 -13.45 11.22 -3.59
C GLU A 128 -13.96 12.62 -3.22
N LYS A 129 -15.25 12.75 -2.88
CA LYS A 129 -15.81 14.03 -2.40
C LYS A 129 -15.13 14.51 -1.11
N MET A 130 -14.80 13.60 -0.20
CA MET A 130 -14.05 13.93 1.02
C MET A 130 -12.64 14.44 0.71
N LEU A 131 -11.93 13.85 -0.25
CA LEU A 131 -10.63 14.35 -0.69
C LEU A 131 -10.73 15.76 -1.27
N GLU A 132 -11.71 16.03 -2.14
CA GLU A 132 -11.97 17.38 -2.69
C GLU A 132 -12.23 18.42 -1.58
N ILE A 133 -13.02 18.06 -0.57
CA ILE A 133 -13.31 18.92 0.59
C ILE A 133 -12.04 19.18 1.42
N MET A 134 -11.22 18.13 1.62
CA MET A 134 -9.96 18.23 2.35
C MET A 134 -8.97 19.16 1.63
N GLU A 135 -8.85 19.05 0.30
CA GLU A 135 -8.05 19.94 -0.54
C GLU A 135 -8.48 21.40 -0.37
N GLU A 136 -9.77 21.68 -0.50
CA GLU A 136 -10.31 23.04 -0.39
C GLU A 136 -10.08 23.64 1.00
N ASN A 137 -10.34 22.87 2.07
CA ASN A 137 -10.09 23.32 3.45
C ASN A 137 -8.60 23.57 3.75
N LEU A 138 -7.71 22.84 3.08
CA LEU A 138 -6.27 23.04 3.20
C LEU A 138 -5.76 24.20 2.32
N GLY A 139 -6.59 24.75 1.43
CA GLY A 139 -6.20 25.76 0.46
C GLY A 139 -5.30 25.21 -0.64
N LEU A 140 -5.40 23.91 -0.93
CA LEU A 140 -4.67 23.27 -2.01
C LEU A 140 -5.35 23.52 -3.35
N GLU A 141 -4.58 23.46 -4.44
CA GLU A 141 -5.16 23.40 -5.78
C GLU A 141 -5.97 22.11 -5.93
N LYS A 142 -6.98 22.17 -6.81
CA LYS A 142 -7.86 21.04 -7.09
C LYS A 142 -7.04 19.85 -7.60
N ASP A 143 -7.44 18.64 -7.21
CA ASP A 143 -6.90 17.36 -7.66
C ASP A 143 -5.48 17.06 -7.15
N ILE A 144 -4.95 17.80 -6.17
CA ILE A 144 -3.64 17.52 -5.56
C ILE A 144 -3.66 16.24 -4.70
N MET A 145 -4.61 16.09 -3.78
CA MET A 145 -4.75 14.86 -2.98
C MET A 145 -5.26 13.71 -3.83
N LYS A 146 -6.25 13.95 -4.70
CA LYS A 146 -6.74 12.92 -5.63
C LYS A 146 -5.61 12.44 -6.54
N GLY A 147 -4.84 13.37 -7.09
CA GLY A 147 -3.66 13.10 -7.91
C GLY A 147 -2.55 12.39 -7.15
N ALA A 148 -2.32 12.73 -5.88
CA ALA A 148 -1.36 12.02 -5.03
C ALA A 148 -1.74 10.56 -4.74
N PHE A 149 -3.02 10.20 -4.90
CA PHE A 149 -3.48 8.81 -4.71
C PHE A 149 -3.37 7.98 -5.99
N THR A 150 -3.18 8.66 -7.13
CA THR A 150 -2.88 8.07 -8.43
C THR A 150 -1.38 8.10 -8.70
N SER A 151 -0.87 7.20 -9.55
CA SER A 151 0.47 7.33 -10.12
C SER A 151 0.35 7.42 -11.63
N GLY A 152 0.23 8.65 -12.16
CA GLY A 152 -0.09 8.87 -13.57
C GLY A 152 -1.44 8.28 -14.00
N ASP A 153 -1.60 8.04 -15.31
CA ASP A 153 -2.84 7.47 -15.89
C ASP A 153 -2.92 5.94 -15.73
N ASP A 154 -1.84 5.28 -15.32
CA ASP A 154 -1.70 3.82 -15.33
C ASP A 154 -2.08 3.15 -14.01
N TYR A 155 -2.05 3.87 -12.88
CA TYR A 155 -2.26 3.29 -11.54
C TYR A 155 -3.38 3.99 -10.77
N ALA A 156 -4.51 3.30 -10.65
CA ALA A 156 -5.69 3.78 -9.94
C ALA A 156 -5.58 3.58 -8.41
N PRO A 157 -6.30 4.40 -7.60
CA PRO A 157 -6.32 4.26 -6.15
C PRO A 157 -6.84 2.88 -5.72
N PHE A 158 -6.25 2.33 -4.67
CA PHE A 158 -6.73 1.09 -4.08
C PHE A 158 -8.01 1.33 -3.27
N PHE A 159 -9.01 0.47 -3.44
CA PHE A 159 -10.23 0.51 -2.64
C PHE A 159 -10.61 -0.86 -2.10
N GLY A 160 -10.30 -1.12 -0.84
CA GLY A 160 -10.64 -2.37 -0.14
C GLY A 160 -11.77 -2.18 0.85
N THR A 161 -12.49 -3.25 1.19
CA THR A 161 -13.45 -3.23 2.31
C THR A 161 -13.18 -4.39 3.26
N LYS A 162 -12.94 -4.08 4.52
CA LYS A 162 -12.82 -5.04 5.63
C LYS A 162 -14.20 -5.20 6.26
N VAL A 163 -14.74 -6.41 6.19
CA VAL A 163 -15.99 -6.79 6.87
C VAL A 163 -15.62 -7.58 8.10
N SER A 164 -15.87 -6.99 9.27
CA SER A 164 -15.53 -7.55 10.56
C SER A 164 -16.76 -7.71 11.45
N HIS A 165 -16.75 -8.75 12.28
CA HIS A 165 -17.63 -8.92 13.43
C HIS A 165 -16.77 -9.11 14.67
N TYR A 166 -17.20 -8.54 15.79
CA TYR A 166 -16.58 -8.70 17.10
C TYR A 166 -17.57 -9.43 18.01
N PRO A 167 -17.52 -10.77 18.07
CA PRO A 167 -18.49 -11.57 18.81
C PRO A 167 -18.33 -11.44 20.32
N PRO A 168 -19.32 -11.88 21.13
CA PRO A 168 -19.22 -11.93 22.57
C PRO A 168 -17.94 -12.62 23.05
N CYS A 169 -17.20 -11.98 23.95
CA CYS A 169 -15.97 -12.46 24.53
C CYS A 169 -16.18 -12.83 26.01
N PRO A 170 -15.81 -14.05 26.47
CA PRO A 170 -16.00 -14.45 27.86
C PRO A 170 -15.11 -13.70 28.85
N ARG A 171 -13.98 -13.14 28.39
CA ARG A 171 -13.01 -12.36 29.19
C ARG A 171 -12.53 -11.13 28.41
N PRO A 172 -13.38 -10.11 28.24
CA PRO A 172 -13.01 -8.91 27.49
C PRO A 172 -11.94 -8.07 28.21
N ASP A 173 -11.68 -8.35 29.48
CA ASP A 173 -10.56 -7.79 30.23
C ASP A 173 -9.20 -8.39 29.82
N LEU A 174 -9.18 -9.53 29.12
CA LEU A 174 -7.97 -10.21 28.68
C LEU A 174 -7.76 -10.20 27.16
N ALA A 175 -8.68 -9.65 26.39
CA ALA A 175 -8.59 -9.59 24.93
C ALA A 175 -9.09 -8.25 24.39
N THR A 176 -8.53 -7.84 23.27
CA THR A 176 -9.01 -6.68 22.53
C THR A 176 -9.66 -7.15 21.24
N GLY A 177 -10.78 -6.54 20.84
CA GLY A 177 -11.41 -6.82 19.56
C GLY A 177 -10.48 -6.50 18.40
N LEU A 178 -9.87 -5.32 18.42
CA LEU A 178 -8.77 -4.93 17.53
C LEU A 178 -7.81 -4.00 18.28
N ARG A 179 -6.54 -4.40 18.37
CA ARG A 179 -5.51 -3.65 19.10
C ARG A 179 -5.32 -2.22 18.56
N ALA A 180 -4.80 -1.36 19.42
CA ALA A 180 -4.56 0.04 19.10
C ALA A 180 -3.63 0.18 17.89
N HIS A 181 -4.05 0.96 16.90
CA HIS A 181 -3.25 1.30 15.71
C HIS A 181 -3.73 2.63 15.11
N THR A 182 -2.99 3.14 14.14
CA THR A 182 -3.48 4.14 13.18
C THR A 182 -3.59 3.47 11.81
N ASP A 183 -4.46 3.98 10.94
CA ASP A 183 -4.62 3.40 9.62
C ASP A 183 -3.52 3.87 8.67
N ALA A 184 -2.89 2.94 7.94
CA ALA A 184 -1.82 3.25 7.00
C ALA A 184 -2.26 4.17 5.86
N GLY A 185 -3.53 4.10 5.49
CA GLY A 185 -4.03 4.52 4.19
C GLY A 185 -4.41 5.98 4.08
N GLY A 186 -5.37 6.24 3.19
CA GLY A 186 -5.87 7.58 2.90
C GLY A 186 -7.09 7.94 3.75
N VAL A 187 -8.28 7.78 3.18
CA VAL A 187 -9.56 8.07 3.87
C VAL A 187 -10.27 6.75 4.16
N ILE A 188 -10.74 6.60 5.38
CA ILE A 188 -11.45 5.42 5.86
C ILE A 188 -12.91 5.80 6.07
N LEU A 189 -13.80 4.96 5.54
CA LEU A 189 -15.25 5.12 5.60
C LEU A 189 -15.83 3.88 6.28
N LEU A 190 -16.28 4.03 7.51
CA LEU A 190 -16.78 2.94 8.33
C LEU A 190 -18.29 3.05 8.52
N PHE A 191 -18.99 2.01 8.08
CA PHE A 191 -20.35 1.74 8.51
C PHE A 191 -20.31 0.69 9.62
N GLN A 192 -20.48 1.17 10.85
CA GLN A 192 -20.44 0.34 12.05
C GLN A 192 -21.84 -0.05 12.53
N ASP A 193 -21.86 -0.94 13.51
CA ASP A 193 -23.06 -1.24 14.30
C ASP A 193 -23.65 0.03 14.91
N ASP A 194 -24.98 0.14 14.86
CA ASP A 194 -25.77 1.28 15.33
C ASP A 194 -26.30 1.09 16.76
N GLU A 195 -26.08 -0.08 17.37
CA GLU A 195 -26.47 -0.37 18.76
C GLU A 195 -25.27 -0.81 19.61
N VAL A 196 -24.39 -1.67 19.08
CA VAL A 196 -23.28 -2.26 19.83
C VAL A 196 -22.01 -1.41 19.70
N SER A 197 -21.65 -0.72 20.78
CA SER A 197 -20.40 0.05 20.86
C SER A 197 -19.13 -0.81 20.84
N GLY A 198 -17.97 -0.19 20.64
CA GLY A 198 -16.68 -0.86 20.86
C GLY A 198 -15.48 -0.12 20.29
N LEU A 199 -15.68 0.66 19.23
CA LEU A 199 -14.62 1.51 18.66
C LEU A 199 -14.29 2.67 19.60
N GLN A 200 -13.01 2.85 19.88
CA GLN A 200 -12.48 3.97 20.65
C GLN A 200 -11.35 4.66 19.91
N ILE A 201 -11.25 5.98 20.04
CA ILE A 201 -10.11 6.79 19.56
C ILE A 201 -9.33 7.36 20.74
N LEU A 202 -8.06 7.65 20.57
CA LEU A 202 -7.24 8.32 21.58
C LEU A 202 -7.24 9.83 21.35
N LYS A 203 -7.90 10.58 22.22
CA LYS A 203 -7.94 12.05 22.20
C LYS A 203 -7.45 12.60 23.54
N ASP A 204 -6.44 13.47 23.48
CA ASP A 204 -5.84 14.15 24.65
C ASP A 204 -5.44 13.17 25.77
N GLY A 205 -4.85 12.03 25.38
CA GLY A 205 -4.40 10.98 26.29
C GLY A 205 -5.51 10.11 26.88
N ARG A 206 -6.74 10.21 26.38
CA ARG A 206 -7.90 9.45 26.85
C ARG A 206 -8.56 8.69 25.69
N TRP A 207 -8.97 7.46 25.96
CA TRP A 207 -9.82 6.71 25.03
C TRP A 207 -11.25 7.26 25.07
N VAL A 208 -11.79 7.58 23.89
CA VAL A 208 -13.14 8.13 23.70
C VAL A 208 -13.89 7.21 22.76
N ASP A 209 -15.08 6.77 23.16
CA ASP A 209 -15.93 5.94 22.32
C ASP A 209 -16.43 6.71 21.09
N VAL A 210 -16.46 6.03 19.95
CA VAL A 210 -17.21 6.47 18.78
C VAL A 210 -18.63 5.97 18.93
N GLN A 211 -19.55 6.89 19.23
CA GLN A 211 -20.93 6.52 19.53
C GLN A 211 -21.59 5.79 18.34
N PRO A 212 -22.26 4.65 18.57
CA PRO A 212 -23.15 4.05 17.57
C PRO A 212 -24.21 5.05 17.15
N LEU A 213 -24.40 5.19 15.83
CA LEU A 213 -25.37 6.10 15.26
C LEU A 213 -25.97 5.47 14.00
N ALA A 214 -27.30 5.34 13.99
CA ALA A 214 -28.03 4.78 12.88
C ALA A 214 -27.73 5.55 11.59
N ASP A 215 -27.50 4.78 10.52
CA ASP A 215 -27.33 5.26 9.14
C ASP A 215 -26.22 6.31 8.96
N ALA A 216 -25.26 6.38 9.88
CA ALA A 216 -24.11 7.26 9.78
C ALA A 216 -22.88 6.53 9.23
N ILE A 217 -22.01 7.30 8.57
CA ILE A 217 -20.68 6.83 8.16
C ILE A 217 -19.64 7.52 9.02
N VAL A 218 -18.87 6.75 9.77
CA VAL A 218 -17.68 7.25 10.47
C VAL A 218 -16.59 7.48 9.43
N ILE A 219 -16.00 8.67 9.43
CA ILE A 219 -14.85 9.03 8.60
C ILE A 219 -13.64 9.19 9.50
N ASN A 220 -12.51 8.62 9.09
CA ASN A 220 -11.22 8.95 9.68
C ASN A 220 -10.12 9.09 8.64
N THR A 221 -9.12 9.90 8.99
CA THR A 221 -7.93 10.12 8.17
C THR A 221 -6.84 9.13 8.56
N GLY A 222 -6.18 8.54 7.56
CA GLY A 222 -5.02 7.68 7.72
C GLY A 222 -3.70 8.42 7.59
N ASP A 223 -2.61 7.67 7.74
CA ASP A 223 -1.24 8.17 7.80
C ASP A 223 -0.86 8.96 6.52
N GLN A 224 -1.41 8.62 5.35
CA GLN A 224 -1.09 9.33 4.10
C GLN A 224 -1.72 10.73 4.04
N ILE A 225 -2.94 10.91 4.58
CA ILE A 225 -3.56 12.25 4.69
C ILE A 225 -2.78 13.12 5.67
N GLU A 226 -2.26 12.53 6.75
CA GLU A 226 -1.38 13.23 7.68
C GLU A 226 -0.10 13.73 6.98
N VAL A 227 0.55 12.89 6.19
CA VAL A 227 1.74 13.28 5.41
C VAL A 227 1.42 14.40 4.41
N ILE A 228 0.38 14.23 3.59
CA ILE A 228 0.04 15.19 2.53
C ILE A 228 -0.35 16.55 3.11
N SER A 229 -1.08 16.56 4.23
CA SER A 229 -1.46 17.78 4.95
C SER A 229 -0.32 18.38 5.81
N ASN A 230 0.90 17.82 5.71
CA ASN A 230 2.07 18.19 6.51
C ASN A 230 1.78 18.20 8.02
N GLY A 231 1.03 17.21 8.48
CA GLY A 231 0.64 17.02 9.88
C GLY A 231 -0.54 17.86 10.34
N ARG A 232 -1.21 18.64 9.48
CA ARG A 232 -2.41 19.40 9.88
C ARG A 232 -3.57 18.47 10.21
N TYR A 233 -3.88 17.51 9.34
CA TYR A 233 -4.90 16.50 9.58
C TYR A 233 -4.28 15.28 10.25
N LYS A 234 -4.95 14.71 11.25
CA LYS A 234 -4.34 13.74 12.17
C LYS A 234 -4.79 12.31 11.87
N SER A 235 -3.83 11.40 11.71
CA SER A 235 -4.08 9.97 11.77
C SER A 235 -4.07 9.51 13.23
N VAL A 236 -5.24 9.25 13.78
CA VAL A 236 -5.43 9.08 15.23
C VAL A 236 -5.48 7.61 15.63
N TRP A 237 -4.84 7.31 16.77
CA TRP A 237 -4.86 5.98 17.37
C TRP A 237 -6.28 5.57 17.70
N HIS A 238 -6.67 4.39 17.29
CA HIS A 238 -7.98 3.82 17.57
C HIS A 238 -7.88 2.32 17.83
N ARG A 239 -8.85 1.78 18.56
CA ARG A 239 -8.94 0.36 18.94
C ARG A 239 -10.41 -0.09 18.97
N VAL A 240 -10.65 -1.39 18.96
CA VAL A 240 -11.98 -1.95 19.20
C VAL A 240 -11.94 -2.82 20.46
N LEU A 241 -12.79 -2.52 21.43
CA LEU A 241 -12.93 -3.33 22.64
C LEU A 241 -13.65 -4.64 22.35
N ALA A 242 -13.23 -5.71 23.02
CA ALA A 242 -14.06 -6.90 23.15
C ALA A 242 -15.13 -6.64 24.23
N THR A 243 -16.32 -7.22 24.08
CA THR A 243 -17.43 -7.06 25.04
C THR A 243 -17.97 -8.42 25.47
N ARG A 244 -18.55 -8.51 26.67
CA ARG A 244 -19.19 -9.75 27.14
C ARG A 244 -20.44 -10.11 26.34
N ASP A 245 -21.15 -9.08 25.90
CA ASP A 245 -22.44 -9.18 25.24
C ASP A 245 -22.42 -8.37 23.94
N GLY A 246 -23.32 -8.72 23.02
CA GLY A 246 -23.42 -8.09 21.70
C GLY A 246 -22.41 -8.61 20.69
N ASN A 247 -22.72 -8.40 19.41
CA ASN A 247 -21.84 -8.74 18.31
C ASN A 247 -21.71 -7.51 17.41
N ARG A 248 -20.64 -6.73 17.60
CA ARG A 248 -20.45 -5.48 16.87
C ARG A 248 -20.10 -5.78 15.41
N ARG A 249 -20.94 -5.34 14.48
CA ARG A 249 -20.63 -5.31 13.04
C ARG A 249 -19.74 -4.11 12.69
N SER A 250 -18.82 -4.30 11.74
CA SER A 250 -17.94 -3.24 11.23
C SER A 250 -17.64 -3.46 9.76
N ILE A 251 -18.05 -2.52 8.92
CA ILE A 251 -17.84 -2.56 7.47
C ILE A 251 -17.00 -1.33 7.11
N ALA A 252 -15.67 -1.51 7.15
CA ALA A 252 -14.71 -0.43 6.95
C ALA A 252 -14.15 -0.48 5.52
N SER A 253 -14.38 0.57 4.73
CA SER A 253 -13.77 0.73 3.42
C SER A 253 -12.59 1.70 3.48
N PHE A 254 -11.52 1.34 2.77
CA PHE A 254 -10.25 2.05 2.78
C PHE A 254 -9.99 2.58 1.36
N TYR A 255 -10.03 3.89 1.20
CA TYR A 255 -9.61 4.57 -0.02
C TYR A 255 -8.15 4.98 0.13
N ASN A 256 -7.25 4.23 -0.51
CA ASN A 256 -5.82 4.35 -0.34
C ASN A 256 -5.14 4.74 -1.66
N PRO A 257 -3.93 5.32 -1.61
CA PRO A 257 -3.11 5.49 -2.80
C PRO A 257 -2.82 4.16 -3.51
N ALA A 258 -2.50 4.23 -4.80
CA ALA A 258 -1.81 3.14 -5.50
C ALA A 258 -0.46 2.85 -4.82
N LEU A 259 0.05 1.62 -4.91
CA LEU A 259 1.33 1.27 -4.28
C LEU A 259 2.50 2.08 -4.88
N GLU A 260 2.40 2.43 -6.16
CA GLU A 260 3.35 3.22 -6.93
C GLU A 260 3.19 4.73 -6.72
N ALA A 261 2.20 5.16 -5.94
CA ALA A 261 1.94 6.58 -5.71
C ALA A 261 3.03 7.19 -4.80
N THR A 262 3.55 8.34 -5.21
CA THR A 262 4.52 9.12 -4.43
C THR A 262 3.79 10.04 -3.46
N ILE A 263 3.92 9.77 -2.16
CA ILE A 263 3.25 10.50 -1.09
C ILE A 263 4.23 11.38 -0.35
N GLY A 264 3.91 12.68 -0.24
CA GLY A 264 4.66 13.67 0.53
C GLY A 264 3.83 14.92 0.84
N PRO A 265 4.38 15.85 1.63
CA PRO A 265 3.70 17.11 1.95
C PRO A 265 3.34 17.92 0.70
N ALA A 266 2.07 18.32 0.57
CA ALA A 266 1.59 19.10 -0.59
C ALA A 266 2.05 20.57 -0.58
N ALA A 267 2.41 21.11 0.58
CA ALA A 267 2.83 22.50 0.74
C ALA A 267 4.34 22.63 0.99
N ASN A 268 5.00 23.55 0.29
CA ASN A 268 6.45 23.80 0.32
C ASN A 268 6.99 24.44 1.63
N ALA A 269 6.18 24.61 2.67
CA ALA A 269 6.67 25.09 3.97
C ALA A 269 7.37 23.94 4.71
N ALA A 270 8.56 24.21 5.26
CA ALA A 270 9.42 23.28 6.01
C ALA A 270 8.80 21.89 6.26
N ALA A 271 8.99 20.97 5.30
CA ALA A 271 8.36 19.65 5.29
C ALA A 271 8.70 18.90 6.58
N ALA A 272 7.68 18.57 7.37
CA ALA A 272 7.82 17.83 8.62
C ALA A 272 7.78 16.30 8.40
N TYR A 273 7.34 15.87 7.21
CA TYR A 273 7.22 14.46 6.83
C TYR A 273 8.08 14.16 5.59
N PRO A 274 8.59 12.92 5.46
CA PRO A 274 9.34 12.49 4.29
C PRO A 274 8.41 12.30 3.09
N THR A 275 9.03 12.15 1.91
CA THR A 275 8.33 11.75 0.69
C THR A 275 8.76 10.34 0.28
N PHE A 276 7.84 9.48 -0.12
CA PHE A 276 8.11 8.05 -0.36
C PHE A 276 7.06 7.43 -1.29
N ALA A 277 7.33 6.24 -1.82
CA ALA A 277 6.31 5.45 -2.51
C ALA A 277 5.40 4.75 -1.47
N PHE A 278 4.09 4.73 -1.71
CA PHE A 278 3.14 4.13 -0.75
C PHE A 278 3.38 2.63 -0.51
N GLY A 279 3.86 1.90 -1.51
CA GLY A 279 4.26 0.48 -1.39
C GLY A 279 5.35 0.27 -0.35
N ASP A 280 6.38 1.11 -0.35
CA ASP A 280 7.47 1.05 0.65
C ASP A 280 6.94 1.32 2.06
N TYR A 281 5.98 2.25 2.20
CA TYR A 281 5.32 2.51 3.47
C TYR A 281 4.54 1.29 3.96
N MET A 282 3.84 0.60 3.05
CA MET A 282 3.07 -0.61 3.38
C MET A 282 3.99 -1.75 3.86
N ASP A 283 5.16 -1.92 3.25
CA ASP A 283 6.17 -2.93 3.66
C ASP A 283 6.70 -2.72 5.08
N VAL A 284 6.72 -1.47 5.55
CA VAL A 284 7.04 -1.13 6.93
C VAL A 284 5.81 -1.27 7.83
N TYR A 285 4.66 -0.78 7.38
CA TYR A 285 3.43 -0.79 8.15
C TYR A 285 2.98 -2.20 8.53
N VAL A 286 3.03 -3.18 7.63
CA VAL A 286 2.60 -4.56 7.94
C VAL A 286 3.41 -5.19 9.08
N LYS A 287 4.67 -4.76 9.28
CA LYS A 287 5.55 -5.21 10.38
C LYS A 287 5.35 -4.42 11.67
N GLN A 288 4.83 -3.19 11.56
CA GLN A 288 4.79 -2.20 12.66
C GLN A 288 3.38 -1.68 12.96
N LYS A 289 2.33 -2.32 12.45
CA LYS A 289 0.93 -1.86 12.57
C LYS A 289 0.53 -1.48 13.99
N PHE A 290 0.88 -2.33 14.95
CA PHE A 290 0.55 -2.16 16.37
C PHE A 290 1.69 -1.52 17.19
N GLN A 291 2.72 -1.02 16.53
CA GLN A 291 3.84 -0.29 17.12
C GLN A 291 3.67 1.22 16.92
N PRO A 292 4.44 2.08 17.64
CA PRO A 292 4.37 3.52 17.46
C PRO A 292 4.43 3.95 16.00
N LYS A 293 3.63 4.97 15.63
CA LYS A 293 3.54 5.47 14.26
C LYS A 293 4.81 6.18 13.78
N GLN A 294 5.41 7.03 14.63
CA GLN A 294 6.54 7.88 14.23
C GLN A 294 7.72 7.12 13.61
N PRO A 295 8.17 5.97 14.16
CA PRO A 295 9.20 5.14 13.53
C PRO A 295 8.94 4.72 12.08
N ARG A 296 7.67 4.64 11.65
CA ARG A 296 7.33 4.33 10.25
C ARG A 296 7.73 5.48 9.32
N PHE A 297 7.45 6.72 9.70
CA PHE A 297 7.90 7.90 8.96
C PHE A 297 9.42 8.04 9.02
N ASP A 298 10.04 7.79 10.18
CA ASP A 298 11.50 7.84 10.31
C ASP A 298 12.20 6.79 9.42
N ALA A 299 11.56 5.64 9.19
CA ALA A 299 12.03 4.63 8.25
C ALA A 299 11.96 5.15 6.80
N MET A 300 10.86 5.79 6.41
CA MET A 300 10.72 6.39 5.08
C MET A 300 11.71 7.52 4.82
N ALA A 301 12.10 8.28 5.84
CA ALA A 301 13.14 9.31 5.71
C ALA A 301 14.55 8.74 5.40
N LYS A 302 14.76 7.43 5.61
CA LYS A 302 16.01 6.72 5.30
C LYS A 302 15.94 5.95 3.99
N VAL A 303 14.74 5.66 3.51
CA VAL A 303 14.54 5.18 2.14
C VAL A 303 14.98 6.33 1.24
N PRO A 304 15.82 6.10 0.22
CA PRO A 304 16.16 7.15 -0.73
C PRO A 304 14.87 7.74 -1.29
N THR A 305 14.56 8.97 -0.87
CA THR A 305 13.47 9.75 -1.43
C THR A 305 13.62 9.71 -2.95
N PRO A 306 12.60 9.34 -3.71
CA PRO A 306 12.63 9.48 -5.16
C PRO A 306 12.55 10.98 -5.53
N TYR A 307 13.59 11.79 -5.25
CA TYR A 307 13.59 13.23 -5.55
C TYR A 307 14.88 13.78 -6.18
N LEU A 308 14.60 14.48 -7.26
CA LEU A 308 15.40 15.36 -8.10
C LEU A 308 15.65 16.71 -7.38
N VAL A 309 16.87 17.03 -6.94
CA VAL A 309 17.23 18.34 -6.32
C VAL A 309 17.99 19.23 -7.31
N ILE A 310 17.33 20.06 -8.13
CA ILE A 310 18.04 20.97 -9.05
C ILE A 310 18.63 22.14 -8.25
N HIS A 311 19.94 22.13 -8.00
CA HIS A 311 20.66 23.34 -7.59
C HIS A 311 20.89 24.24 -8.81
N CYS A 312 20.15 25.34 -8.92
CA CYS A 312 20.49 26.42 -9.86
C CYS A 312 21.74 27.15 -9.36
N ILE A 313 22.90 26.88 -9.97
CA ILE A 313 24.08 27.74 -9.83
C ILE A 313 23.92 28.90 -10.82
N THR A 314 23.45 30.04 -10.32
CA THR A 314 23.47 31.32 -11.04
C THR A 314 24.80 32.03 -10.76
N GLU A 315 25.89 31.65 -11.44
CA GLU A 315 27.02 32.53 -11.79
C GLU A 315 28.14 31.71 -12.45
N THR A 316 28.64 32.20 -13.58
CA THR A 316 29.70 31.60 -14.40
C THR A 316 31.09 31.93 -13.84
N PRO A 317 31.95 30.93 -13.52
CA PRO A 317 33.34 31.23 -13.17
C PRO A 317 34.22 31.38 -14.42
N LYS A 318 34.94 32.49 -14.47
CA LYS A 318 36.07 32.74 -15.39
C LYS A 318 37.26 31.83 -15.01
N LEU A 319 37.83 31.20 -16.04
CA LEU A 319 39.22 30.74 -16.22
C LEU A 319 40.12 30.71 -14.97
N LEU A 320 40.57 29.50 -14.59
CA LEU A 320 41.87 29.29 -13.95
C LEU A 320 42.66 28.20 -14.69
N LYS A 321 43.91 28.57 -14.96
CA LYS A 321 44.95 27.81 -15.66
C LYS A 321 45.48 26.66 -14.79
N GLU A 322 45.87 25.59 -15.50
CA GLU A 322 46.93 24.61 -15.25
C GLU A 322 47.31 24.19 -13.80
N ALA A 323 47.22 22.86 -13.59
CA ALA A 323 48.19 21.94 -12.95
C ALA A 323 47.54 20.97 -11.93
N PRO A 324 48.09 19.74 -11.77
CA PRO A 324 47.33 18.55 -11.36
C PRO A 324 47.51 18.15 -9.89
N LEU A 325 46.72 17.14 -9.47
CA LEU A 325 46.68 16.44 -8.18
C LEU A 325 46.16 17.28 -6.99
N HIS A 326 45.00 16.93 -6.43
CA HIS A 326 44.80 15.87 -5.44
C HIS A 326 43.35 15.96 -4.90
N LEU A 327 42.72 14.81 -4.67
CA LEU A 327 41.40 14.60 -4.05
C LEU A 327 41.00 15.65 -2.99
N SER A 328 39.74 16.10 -2.99
CA SER A 328 38.82 15.88 -1.87
C SER A 328 37.39 16.41 -2.13
N LEU A 329 36.45 15.46 -2.21
CA LEU A 329 35.05 15.43 -1.76
C LEU A 329 34.09 16.63 -1.90
N THR A 330 32.85 16.23 -2.25
CA THR A 330 31.52 16.88 -2.12
C THR A 330 31.20 17.93 -3.20
N VAL A 331 30.08 17.86 -3.94
CA VAL A 331 28.68 18.01 -3.48
C VAL A 331 27.68 17.67 -4.63
N PHE A 332 26.66 16.85 -4.34
CA PHE A 332 25.26 16.83 -4.84
C PHE A 332 24.93 16.94 -6.35
N SER A 333 24.16 15.97 -6.88
CA SER A 333 22.69 16.04 -7.05
C SER A 333 22.17 15.30 -8.29
N LEU A 334 20.90 14.87 -8.25
CA LEU A 334 20.00 14.56 -9.38
C LEU A 334 19.96 13.15 -10.00
N ILE A 335 18.71 12.64 -10.05
CA ILE A 335 18.18 11.50 -10.81
C ILE A 335 19.02 10.25 -10.74
N MET A 336 18.61 9.35 -9.85
CA MET A 336 18.77 7.98 -10.21
C MET A 336 17.68 7.60 -11.27
N ALA A 337 17.70 8.17 -12.49
CA ALA A 337 17.13 7.55 -13.71
C ALA A 337 18.24 6.88 -14.53
N ILE A 338 18.12 5.56 -14.75
CA ILE A 338 19.18 4.73 -15.33
C ILE A 338 19.77 5.49 -16.52
N PRO A 339 21.04 5.92 -16.47
CA PRO A 339 21.47 7.04 -17.29
C PRO A 339 21.22 6.79 -18.77
N VAL A 340 20.38 7.61 -19.42
CA VAL A 340 20.12 7.42 -20.85
C VAL A 340 21.14 8.24 -21.63
N ILE A 341 22.06 7.57 -22.29
CA ILE A 341 23.19 8.18 -22.98
C ILE A 341 22.96 8.10 -24.49
N ASP A 342 22.90 9.27 -25.13
CA ASP A 342 22.84 9.39 -26.58
C ASP A 342 24.20 9.07 -27.19
N PHE A 343 24.31 7.86 -27.73
CA PHE A 343 25.58 7.34 -28.22
C PHE A 343 26.04 8.02 -29.52
N SER A 344 25.12 8.63 -30.26
CA SER A 344 25.45 9.33 -31.51
C SER A 344 26.34 10.57 -31.27
N LYS A 345 26.34 11.10 -30.03
CA LYS A 345 27.15 12.25 -29.63
C LYS A 345 28.64 11.95 -29.44
N LEU A 346 29.05 10.67 -29.46
CA LEU A 346 30.47 10.29 -29.37
C LEU A 346 31.28 10.66 -30.60
N ASP A 347 30.64 10.83 -31.76
CA ASP A 347 31.33 11.16 -33.02
C ASP A 347 31.30 12.66 -33.37
N GLY A 348 30.83 13.50 -32.44
CA GLY A 348 30.72 14.96 -32.61
C GLY A 348 31.45 15.77 -31.53
N ASP A 349 31.24 17.08 -31.54
CA ASP A 349 31.92 18.02 -30.63
C ASP A 349 31.57 17.81 -29.14
N GLU A 350 30.52 17.04 -28.85
CA GLU A 350 30.08 16.65 -27.50
C GLU A 350 30.73 15.34 -26.99
N ARG A 351 31.69 14.77 -27.73
CA ARG A 351 32.34 13.49 -27.40
C ARG A 351 32.88 13.42 -25.96
N THR A 352 33.59 14.46 -25.52
CA THR A 352 34.21 14.50 -24.19
C THR A 352 33.17 14.55 -23.06
N GLN A 353 32.05 15.26 -23.26
CA GLN A 353 30.95 15.32 -22.29
C GLN A 353 30.19 13.99 -22.23
N THR A 354 30.01 13.34 -23.38
CA THR A 354 29.34 12.02 -23.49
C THR A 354 30.18 10.92 -22.82
N LEU A 355 31.50 10.91 -23.01
CA LEU A 355 32.42 10.01 -22.30
C LEU A 355 32.37 10.20 -20.76
N ALA A 356 32.17 11.44 -20.28
CA ALA A 356 32.03 11.73 -18.85
C ALA A 356 30.67 11.28 -18.29
N GLN A 357 29.59 11.34 -19.07
CA GLN A 357 28.30 10.77 -18.71
C GLN A 357 28.36 9.23 -18.61
N ILE A 358 29.10 8.57 -19.51
CA ILE A 358 29.34 7.11 -19.45
C ILE A 358 30.12 6.76 -18.18
N ALA A 359 31.21 7.48 -17.89
CA ALA A 359 32.00 7.23 -16.69
C ALA A 359 31.18 7.44 -15.40
N ASN A 360 30.42 8.54 -15.30
CA ASN A 360 29.54 8.83 -14.16
C ASN A 360 28.41 7.79 -14.01
N ALA A 361 27.94 7.22 -15.12
CA ALA A 361 26.98 6.13 -15.11
C ALA A 361 27.60 4.80 -14.65
N CYS A 362 28.80 4.43 -15.10
CA CYS A 362 29.51 3.26 -14.58
C CYS A 362 29.83 3.35 -13.08
N GLU A 363 30.09 4.55 -12.55
CA GLU A 363 30.53 4.74 -11.17
C GLU A 363 29.36 4.90 -10.17
N GLU A 364 28.36 5.71 -10.50
CA GLU A 364 27.24 6.00 -9.58
C GLU A 364 26.08 5.00 -9.70
N TRP A 365 26.03 4.28 -10.82
CA TRP A 365 24.94 3.36 -11.12
C TRP A 365 25.38 1.94 -11.40
N GLY A 366 26.59 1.78 -11.96
CA GLY A 366 27.11 0.52 -12.49
C GLY A 366 26.38 0.01 -13.73
N PHE A 367 25.53 0.87 -14.32
CA PHE A 367 24.37 0.40 -15.07
C PHE A 367 23.59 1.55 -15.78
N PHE A 368 23.45 1.55 -17.12
CA PHE A 368 22.83 2.65 -17.90
C PHE A 368 22.03 2.24 -19.17
N GLN A 369 21.49 3.19 -19.95
CA GLN A 369 20.74 2.92 -21.19
C GLN A 369 21.38 3.66 -22.36
N LEU A 370 21.47 3.03 -23.53
CA LEU A 370 21.91 3.69 -24.75
C LEU A 370 20.74 4.01 -25.67
N VAL A 371 20.74 5.21 -26.24
CA VAL A 371 19.84 5.61 -27.34
C VAL A 371 20.66 6.12 -28.51
N ASN A 372 20.05 6.12 -29.70
CA ASN A 372 20.72 6.52 -30.95
C ASN A 372 22.04 5.77 -31.18
N HIS A 373 22.13 4.52 -30.71
CA HIS A 373 23.30 3.63 -30.78
C HIS A 373 23.58 3.06 -32.18
N GLY A 374 22.82 3.48 -33.20
CA GLY A 374 23.02 3.08 -34.60
C GLY A 374 22.50 1.69 -34.98
N ILE A 375 21.84 0.96 -34.07
CA ILE A 375 21.18 -0.32 -34.42
C ILE A 375 19.80 -0.01 -35.03
N PRO A 376 19.45 -0.58 -36.20
CA PRO A 376 18.16 -0.32 -36.83
C PRO A 376 16.97 -0.75 -35.97
N ILE A 377 15.97 0.13 -35.82
CA ILE A 377 14.73 -0.15 -35.06
C ILE A 377 14.01 -1.38 -35.62
N GLU A 378 14.00 -1.55 -36.94
CA GLU A 378 13.39 -2.71 -37.59
C GLU A 378 14.06 -4.04 -37.18
N LEU A 379 15.35 -4.04 -36.86
CA LEU A 379 16.05 -5.22 -36.36
C LEU A 379 15.62 -5.52 -34.92
N LEU A 380 15.54 -4.50 -34.06
CA LEU A 380 15.09 -4.64 -32.66
C LEU A 380 13.67 -5.20 -32.56
N GLU A 381 12.75 -4.72 -33.41
CA GLU A 381 11.39 -5.27 -33.49
C GLU A 381 11.34 -6.73 -33.93
N ARG A 382 12.20 -7.13 -34.90
CA ARG A 382 12.31 -8.55 -35.29
C ARG A 382 12.86 -9.41 -34.17
N VAL A 383 13.88 -8.95 -33.44
CA VAL A 383 14.44 -9.67 -32.28
C VAL A 383 13.38 -9.86 -31.20
N LYS A 384 12.64 -8.80 -30.84
CA LYS A 384 11.54 -8.86 -29.87
C LYS A 384 10.50 -9.92 -30.24
N LYS A 385 10.12 -9.98 -31.53
CA LYS A 385 9.18 -10.97 -32.04
C LYS A 385 9.72 -12.39 -31.89
N VAL A 386 10.96 -12.64 -32.29
CA VAL A 386 11.60 -13.96 -32.23
C VAL A 386 11.76 -14.44 -30.79
N CYS A 387 12.19 -13.57 -29.86
CA CYS A 387 12.31 -13.90 -28.43
C CYS A 387 10.95 -14.29 -27.82
N SER A 388 9.87 -13.59 -28.17
CA SER A 388 8.52 -13.94 -27.71
C SER A 388 8.06 -15.31 -28.23
N GLU A 389 8.38 -15.65 -29.48
CA GLU A 389 8.06 -16.95 -30.07
C GLU A 389 8.88 -18.08 -29.42
N CYS A 390 10.17 -17.86 -29.15
CA CYS A 390 11.02 -18.82 -28.43
C CYS A 390 10.52 -19.10 -27.00
N TYR A 391 10.10 -18.07 -26.26
CA TYR A 391 9.56 -18.23 -24.90
C TYR A 391 8.32 -19.16 -24.90
N LYS A 392 7.38 -18.92 -25.83
CA LYS A 392 6.17 -19.75 -25.96
C LYS A 392 6.47 -21.22 -26.23
N LEU A 393 7.55 -21.51 -26.97
CA LEU A 393 7.94 -22.89 -27.28
C LEU A 393 8.55 -23.63 -26.08
N ARG A 394 9.14 -22.91 -25.11
CA ARG A 394 9.84 -23.49 -23.95
C ARG A 394 9.03 -23.46 -22.66
N GLU A 395 7.84 -22.87 -22.67
CA GLU A 395 6.97 -22.75 -21.50
C GLU A 395 6.72 -24.10 -20.78
N GLU A 396 6.49 -25.18 -21.53
CA GLU A 396 6.31 -26.52 -20.93
C GLU A 396 7.59 -27.10 -20.31
N GLU A 397 8.77 -26.76 -20.84
CA GLU A 397 10.06 -27.19 -20.30
C GLU A 397 10.40 -26.40 -19.03
N PHE A 398 10.16 -25.08 -19.03
CA PHE A 398 10.29 -24.23 -17.84
C PHE A 398 9.43 -24.73 -16.68
N ARG A 399 8.17 -25.12 -16.94
CA ARG A 399 7.28 -25.73 -15.93
C ARG A 399 7.79 -27.06 -15.36
N ARG A 400 8.73 -27.74 -16.04
CA ARG A 400 9.37 -28.99 -15.58
C ARG A 400 10.76 -28.77 -14.96
N SER A 401 11.23 -27.52 -14.89
CA SER A 401 12.55 -27.18 -14.38
C SER A 401 12.70 -27.48 -12.88
N ASN A 402 13.94 -27.63 -12.43
CA ASN A 402 14.23 -27.98 -11.04
C ASN A 402 13.73 -26.95 -10.02
N PRO A 403 13.82 -25.62 -10.23
CA PRO A 403 13.19 -24.62 -9.35
C PRO A 403 11.69 -24.84 -9.18
N VAL A 404 10.98 -25.05 -10.30
CA VAL A 404 9.54 -25.28 -10.31
C VAL A 404 9.19 -26.61 -9.63
N VAL A 405 9.96 -27.67 -9.88
CA VAL A 405 9.76 -28.98 -9.23
C VAL A 405 10.10 -28.96 -7.74
N GLN A 406 11.12 -28.21 -7.32
CA GLN A 406 11.47 -28.04 -5.91
C GLN A 406 10.40 -27.24 -5.17
N LEU A 407 9.90 -26.15 -5.76
CA LEU A 407 8.75 -25.42 -5.22
C LEU A 407 7.50 -26.31 -5.14
N ASN A 408 7.24 -27.13 -6.17
CA ASN A 408 6.13 -28.08 -6.16
C ASN A 408 6.32 -29.18 -5.09
N LYS A 409 7.53 -29.68 -4.86
CA LYS A 409 7.82 -30.67 -3.81
C LYS A 409 7.75 -30.09 -2.41
N LEU A 410 8.17 -28.84 -2.23
CA LEU A 410 7.97 -28.11 -0.98
C LEU A 410 6.46 -27.96 -0.73
N ALA A 411 5.68 -27.63 -1.76
CA ALA A 411 4.22 -27.61 -1.67
C ALA A 411 3.61 -29.00 -1.34
N ASP A 412 4.19 -30.10 -1.82
CA ASP A 412 3.72 -31.46 -1.49
C ASP A 412 4.11 -31.92 -0.06
N GLN A 413 5.21 -31.39 0.50
CA GLN A 413 5.73 -31.73 1.84
C GLN A 413 5.08 -30.92 2.97
N GLU A 414 4.22 -29.94 2.65
CA GLU A 414 3.34 -29.28 3.63
C GLU A 414 2.51 -30.28 4.45
N GLY A 415 2.26 -31.48 3.92
CA GLY A 415 1.51 -32.54 4.59
C GLY A 415 2.17 -33.14 5.85
N GLU A 416 3.46 -32.86 6.12
CA GLU A 416 4.22 -33.51 7.22
C GLU A 416 4.76 -32.55 8.31
N GLY A 417 4.36 -31.27 8.30
CA GLY A 417 4.55 -30.38 9.45
C GLY A 417 5.97 -29.82 9.65
N HIS A 418 6.64 -29.41 8.58
CA HIS A 418 7.90 -28.66 8.61
C HIS A 418 7.72 -27.18 8.20
N SER A 419 8.55 -26.27 8.73
CA SER A 419 8.60 -24.85 8.33
C SER A 419 9.42 -24.66 7.06
N PHE A 420 8.97 -23.84 6.12
CA PHE A 420 9.73 -23.53 4.90
C PHE A 420 10.74 -22.41 5.11
N GLU A 421 11.98 -22.65 4.73
CA GLU A 421 12.96 -21.61 4.44
C GLU A 421 12.79 -21.18 2.98
N LYS A 422 13.04 -19.89 2.69
CA LYS A 422 13.13 -19.38 1.30
C LYS A 422 14.09 -20.29 0.53
N LEU A 423 13.76 -20.62 -0.73
CA LEU A 423 14.75 -21.25 -1.60
C LEU A 423 15.88 -20.25 -1.81
N ASP A 424 16.97 -20.45 -1.07
CA ASP A 424 18.19 -19.68 -1.24
C ASP A 424 18.92 -20.14 -2.51
N ASN A 425 19.50 -19.19 -3.24
CA ASN A 425 20.28 -19.42 -4.47
C ASN A 425 19.48 -19.97 -5.66
N VAL A 426 18.24 -19.51 -5.87
CA VAL A 426 17.42 -19.85 -7.03
C VAL A 426 16.85 -18.60 -7.70
N ASP A 427 17.16 -18.42 -8.98
CA ASP A 427 16.64 -17.33 -9.83
C ASP A 427 15.40 -17.78 -10.60
N TRP A 428 14.35 -16.95 -10.61
CA TRP A 428 13.10 -17.22 -11.35
C TRP A 428 13.20 -16.68 -12.78
N GLU A 429 14.01 -17.35 -13.60
CA GLU A 429 14.27 -16.96 -14.98
C GLU A 429 14.30 -18.14 -15.95
N ASP A 430 13.95 -17.87 -17.23
CA ASP A 430 14.08 -18.82 -18.33
C ASP A 430 15.08 -18.29 -19.36
N VAL A 431 16.28 -18.88 -19.41
CA VAL A 431 17.42 -18.36 -20.19
C VAL A 431 17.79 -19.27 -21.36
N PHE A 432 18.17 -18.69 -22.49
CA PHE A 432 18.91 -19.38 -23.56
C PHE A 432 20.06 -18.50 -24.02
N PHE A 433 21.17 -19.13 -24.37
CA PHE A 433 22.39 -18.45 -24.81
C PHE A 433 22.56 -18.63 -26.31
N LEU A 434 22.84 -17.52 -27.00
CA LEU A 434 23.23 -17.53 -28.41
C LEU A 434 24.77 -17.45 -28.50
N GLN A 435 25.38 -18.28 -29.33
CA GLN A 435 26.83 -18.24 -29.59
C GLN A 435 27.08 -17.76 -31.03
N ASP A 436 28.22 -17.08 -31.24
CA ASP A 436 28.58 -16.45 -32.52
C ASP A 436 28.83 -17.43 -33.68
N ASP A 437 28.77 -18.74 -33.45
CA ASP A 437 29.00 -19.76 -34.49
C ASP A 437 27.78 -20.02 -35.40
N ASN A 438 26.74 -19.18 -35.31
CA ASN A 438 25.59 -19.12 -36.22
C ASN A 438 24.85 -20.46 -36.42
N GLN A 439 25.07 -21.45 -35.55
CA GLN A 439 24.22 -22.65 -35.51
C GLN A 439 22.99 -22.33 -34.66
N TRP A 440 22.05 -21.62 -35.30
CA TRP A 440 20.69 -21.54 -34.82
C TRP A 440 20.15 -22.95 -34.60
N PRO A 441 19.77 -23.33 -33.37
CA PRO A 441 19.08 -24.59 -33.20
C PRO A 441 17.78 -24.50 -33.99
N SER A 442 17.58 -25.43 -34.94
CA SER A 442 16.35 -25.53 -35.72
C SER A 442 15.12 -25.80 -34.85
N ASN A 443 15.35 -26.11 -33.57
CA ASN A 443 14.37 -26.20 -32.50
C ASN A 443 14.90 -25.51 -31.22
N PRO A 444 14.27 -24.45 -30.71
CA PRO A 444 14.71 -23.73 -29.49
C PRO A 444 14.74 -24.59 -28.21
N LEU A 445 14.25 -25.83 -28.26
CA LEU A 445 14.27 -26.82 -27.16
C LEU A 445 15.58 -27.62 -27.07
N SER A 446 16.57 -27.43 -27.96
CA SER A 446 17.78 -28.26 -27.99
C SER A 446 19.02 -27.66 -27.34
N SER A 447 18.98 -26.42 -26.84
CA SER A 447 20.16 -25.74 -26.24
C SER A 447 20.22 -25.93 -24.73
N SER A 448 20.61 -27.13 -24.27
CA SER A 448 20.74 -27.46 -22.85
C SER A 448 22.14 -27.20 -22.30
N LYS A 449 22.61 -25.93 -22.27
CA LYS A 449 23.77 -25.52 -21.43
C LYS A 449 24.08 -24.02 -21.45
N PRO A 450 24.15 -23.36 -20.28
CA PRO A 450 25.18 -22.38 -19.99
C PRO A 450 26.47 -23.05 -19.44
N PRO A 451 27.66 -22.58 -19.85
CA PRO A 451 28.91 -22.66 -19.09
C PRO A 451 28.99 -21.54 -18.02
N ASN A 452 30.09 -21.51 -17.25
CA ASN A 452 30.40 -20.62 -16.11
C ASN A 452 29.96 -19.13 -16.24
N PRO A 453 29.70 -18.44 -15.11
CA PRO A 453 29.04 -17.13 -15.08
C PRO A 453 29.88 -16.03 -15.73
N ILE A 454 29.20 -15.17 -16.49
CA ILE A 454 29.67 -13.87 -17.00
C ILE A 454 28.65 -12.82 -16.52
N PRO A 455 29.09 -11.63 -16.06
CA PRO A 455 28.22 -10.58 -15.47
C PRO A 455 27.38 -9.85 -16.57
N PRO A 456 26.61 -8.79 -16.26
CA PRO A 456 25.26 -8.53 -16.80
C PRO A 456 25.16 -7.88 -18.21
N HIS A 457 23.93 -7.94 -18.76
CA HIS A 457 23.24 -7.22 -19.90
C HIS A 457 23.53 -7.54 -21.39
N ASP A 458 22.57 -7.36 -22.34
CA ASP A 458 22.35 -6.10 -23.12
C ASP A 458 21.00 -6.03 -23.93
N SER A 459 20.16 -4.97 -24.04
CA SER A 459 20.32 -3.54 -23.80
C SER A 459 21.19 -3.26 -22.62
N ILE A 460 22.31 -2.64 -22.97
CA ILE A 460 23.50 -2.47 -22.17
C ILE A 460 23.20 -1.47 -21.09
N ILE A 461 22.69 -2.01 -20.01
CA ILE A 461 23.13 -1.58 -18.71
C ILE A 461 24.63 -1.98 -18.65
N VAL A 462 25.53 -1.05 -19.00
CA VAL A 462 26.98 -1.22 -18.73
C VAL A 462 27.22 -1.04 -17.25
#